data_AF-A0A1Y1XDB0-F1
#
_entry.id   AF-A0A1Y1XDB0-F1
#
_cell.length_a   1.000
_cell.length_b   1.000
_cell.length_c   1.000
_cell.angle_alpha   90.00
_cell.angle_beta   90.00
_cell.angle_gamma   90.00
#
_symmetry.space_group_name_H-M   'P 1'
#
loop_
_entity.id
_entity.type
_entity.pdbx_description
1 polymer ?
#
loop_
_entity_poly.entity_id
_entity_poly.type
_entity_poly.pdbx_seq_one_letter_code
_entity_poly.pdbx_strand_id
1 'polypeptide(L)'
;KKIIPPLTHELHKGQSGRIAVIGGSEEYTGAPFFSAMSSLKLGTDLAHIFCEKKAAIPIKSYSPELIVHPYLQNLEHLKKHNAQQVDIDAKIDEIVERVSSIFPRLHVLVIGPGLSRDQGLITTVEKIIEKAKAVNLPLVIDADGLWIIQNNPDLIKGYKPAILTPNVVEFNRLC
;
A
#
# COMPACT_ATOMS: atom_id res chain seq x y z
N LYS A 1 -22.28 1.80 16.15
CA LYS A 1 -21.74 3.11 16.65
C LYS A 1 -20.57 2.97 17.64
N LYS A 2 -20.42 1.89 18.44
CA LYS A 2 -19.33 1.72 19.43
C LYS A 2 -17.90 1.52 18.86
N ILE A 3 -17.68 1.64 17.55
CA ILE A 3 -16.38 1.41 16.90
C ILE A 3 -15.63 2.71 16.53
N ILE A 4 -16.31 3.85 16.60
CA ILE A 4 -15.70 5.16 16.31
C ILE A 4 -15.06 5.66 17.61
N PRO A 5 -13.75 5.96 17.64
CA PRO A 5 -13.10 6.50 18.83
C PRO A 5 -13.71 7.87 19.18
N PRO A 6 -13.89 8.18 20.48
CA PRO A 6 -14.42 9.47 20.89
C PRO A 6 -13.40 10.58 20.62
N LEU A 7 -13.89 11.76 20.21
CA LEU A 7 -13.06 12.96 20.14
C LEU A 7 -12.91 13.52 21.54
N THR A 8 -11.67 13.51 22.07
CA THR A 8 -11.35 13.99 23.42
C THR A 8 -10.15 14.91 23.38
N HIS A 9 -10.00 15.77 24.39
CA HIS A 9 -8.85 16.69 24.52
C HIS A 9 -7.55 16.00 24.95
N GLU A 10 -7.61 14.73 25.34
CA GLU A 10 -6.45 13.94 25.77
C GLU A 10 -5.66 13.39 24.57
N LEU A 11 -6.37 13.15 23.45
CA LEU A 11 -5.78 12.60 22.25
C LEU A 11 -5.12 13.68 21.39
N HIS A 12 -4.00 13.33 20.79
CA HIS A 12 -3.22 14.16 19.87
C HIS A 12 -3.00 13.47 18.52
N LYS A 13 -2.59 14.28 17.53
CA LYS A 13 -2.44 13.85 16.14
C LYS A 13 -1.66 12.54 16.02
N GLY A 14 -2.29 11.57 15.39
CA GLY A 14 -1.80 10.23 15.15
C GLY A 14 -2.44 9.18 16.06
N GLN A 15 -3.08 9.54 17.17
CA GLN A 15 -3.70 8.56 18.07
C GLN A 15 -5.07 8.07 17.59
N SER A 16 -5.72 8.79 16.67
CA SER A 16 -7.03 8.46 16.11
C SER A 16 -6.97 7.90 14.68
N GLY A 17 -5.85 7.27 14.31
CA GLY A 17 -5.71 6.57 13.03
C GLY A 17 -4.56 7.10 12.18
N ARG A 18 -3.77 6.18 11.65
CA ARG A 18 -2.61 6.43 10.79
C ARG A 18 -2.64 5.35 9.73
N ILE A 19 -3.16 5.69 8.56
CA ILE A 19 -3.41 4.74 7.49
C ILE A 19 -2.39 4.98 6.40
N ALA A 20 -1.90 3.92 5.78
CA ALA A 20 -1.12 4.03 4.56
C ALA A 20 -1.75 3.23 3.42
N VAL A 21 -1.60 3.72 2.19
CA VAL A 21 -2.02 3.04 0.96
C VAL A 21 -0.79 2.72 0.13
N ILE A 22 -0.56 1.46 -0.20
CA ILE A 22 0.37 0.99 -1.24
C ILE A 22 -0.41 0.92 -2.54
N GLY A 23 -0.14 1.85 -3.46
CA GLY A 23 -0.94 2.03 -4.66
C GLY A 23 -0.41 3.13 -5.56
N GLY A 24 -1.04 3.34 -6.70
CA GLY A 24 -0.66 4.39 -7.64
C GLY A 24 0.51 4.04 -8.54
N SER A 25 0.19 3.94 -9.83
CA SER A 25 1.11 3.78 -10.94
C SER A 25 1.12 5.01 -11.83
N GLU A 26 1.92 4.98 -12.89
CA GLU A 26 1.96 6.05 -13.91
C GLU A 26 0.56 6.45 -14.42
N GLU A 27 -0.30 5.46 -14.67
CA GLU A 27 -1.64 5.67 -15.22
C GLU A 27 -2.72 5.84 -14.14
N TYR A 28 -2.58 5.12 -13.01
CA TYR A 28 -3.65 5.00 -12.02
C TYR A 28 -3.39 5.85 -10.76
N THR A 29 -3.34 7.16 -10.94
CA THR A 29 -3.06 8.11 -9.84
C THR A 29 -4.27 8.42 -8.96
N GLY A 30 -5.50 8.27 -9.48
CA GLY A 30 -6.73 8.61 -8.75
C GLY A 30 -7.13 7.59 -7.67
N ALA A 31 -6.95 6.29 -7.94
CA ALA A 31 -7.34 5.22 -7.02
C ALA A 31 -6.70 5.33 -5.62
N PRO A 32 -5.36 5.50 -5.47
CA PRO A 32 -4.76 5.66 -4.15
C PRO A 32 -5.19 6.96 -3.47
N PHE A 33 -5.46 8.03 -4.23
CA PHE A 33 -6.00 9.28 -3.70
C PHE A 33 -7.36 9.08 -3.05
N PHE A 34 -8.31 8.45 -3.76
CA PHE A 34 -9.66 8.23 -3.21
C PHE A 34 -9.64 7.34 -1.97
N SER A 35 -8.80 6.30 -1.96
CA SER A 35 -8.63 5.43 -0.79
C SER A 35 -8.13 6.22 0.43
N ALA A 36 -7.04 6.96 0.29
CA ALA A 36 -6.44 7.71 1.39
C ALA A 36 -7.28 8.93 1.83
N MET A 37 -7.86 9.66 0.87
CA MET A 37 -8.71 10.81 1.17
C MET A 37 -9.99 10.38 1.90
N SER A 38 -10.56 9.23 1.53
CA SER A 38 -11.72 8.67 2.23
C SER A 38 -11.41 8.35 3.69
N SER A 39 -10.19 7.88 4.00
CA SER A 39 -9.80 7.66 5.40
C SER A 39 -9.74 8.96 6.19
N LEU A 40 -9.15 10.02 5.61
CA LEU A 40 -9.14 11.36 6.23
C LEU A 40 -10.55 11.88 6.45
N LYS A 41 -11.43 11.77 5.46
CA LYS A 41 -12.84 12.21 5.58
C LYS A 41 -13.63 11.42 6.62
N LEU A 42 -13.28 10.16 6.85
CA LEU A 42 -13.86 9.35 7.93
C LEU A 42 -13.32 9.71 9.32
N GLY A 43 -12.21 10.44 9.41
CA GLY A 43 -11.66 10.97 10.66
C GLY A 43 -10.31 10.40 11.08
N THR A 44 -9.56 9.75 10.18
CA THR A 44 -8.18 9.34 10.50
C THR A 44 -7.25 10.54 10.56
N ASP A 45 -6.36 10.59 11.55
CA ASP A 45 -5.46 11.74 11.74
C ASP A 45 -4.41 11.90 10.63
N LEU A 46 -3.94 10.79 10.06
CA LEU A 46 -2.89 10.77 9.05
C LEU A 46 -3.20 9.74 7.97
N ALA A 47 -3.02 10.15 6.72
CA ALA A 47 -3.09 9.28 5.55
C ALA A 47 -1.82 9.41 4.72
N HIS A 48 -1.15 8.27 4.55
CA HIS A 48 0.06 8.12 3.76
C HIS A 48 -0.26 7.41 2.45
N ILE A 49 0.43 7.77 1.37
CA ILE A 49 0.38 7.05 0.10
C ILE A 49 1.81 6.69 -0.29
N PHE A 50 2.10 5.41 -0.46
CA PHE A 50 3.30 4.94 -1.13
C PHE A 50 2.95 4.63 -2.57
N CYS A 51 3.53 5.38 -3.50
CA CYS A 51 3.23 5.27 -4.91
C CYS A 51 4.48 5.30 -5.78
N GLU A 52 4.28 5.05 -7.06
CA GLU A 52 5.31 5.28 -8.06
C GLU A 52 5.71 6.76 -8.15
N LYS A 53 6.97 7.00 -8.52
CA LYS A 53 7.53 8.36 -8.66
C LYS A 53 6.70 9.24 -9.60
N LYS A 54 6.23 8.67 -10.73
CA LYS A 54 5.42 9.40 -11.72
C LYS A 54 4.02 9.75 -11.22
N ALA A 55 3.45 8.91 -10.35
CA ALA A 55 2.15 9.14 -9.74
C ALA A 55 2.16 10.25 -8.68
N ALA A 56 3.33 10.52 -8.09
CA ALA A 56 3.43 11.35 -6.89
C ALA A 56 3.06 12.81 -7.12
N ILE A 57 3.46 13.43 -8.25
CA ILE A 57 3.11 14.83 -8.54
C ILE A 57 1.60 14.98 -8.72
N PRO A 58 0.92 14.20 -9.59
CA PRO A 58 -0.54 14.24 -9.69
C PRO A 58 -1.25 14.07 -8.35
N ILE A 59 -0.87 13.05 -7.56
CA ILE A 59 -1.52 12.77 -6.27
C ILE A 59 -1.34 13.93 -5.28
N LYS A 60 -0.13 14.52 -5.19
CA LYS A 60 0.14 15.69 -4.33
C LYS A 60 -0.66 16.91 -4.75
N SER A 61 -0.95 17.07 -6.04
CA SER A 61 -1.75 18.19 -6.56
C SER A 61 -3.23 18.05 -6.22
N TYR A 62 -3.74 16.86 -5.88
CA TYR A 62 -5.14 16.67 -5.51
C TYR A 62 -5.46 17.15 -4.10
N SER A 63 -4.52 17.03 -3.14
CA SER A 63 -4.67 17.59 -1.79
C SER A 63 -3.33 17.73 -1.06
N PRO A 64 -3.10 18.86 -0.37
CA PRO A 64 -1.92 19.05 0.48
C PRO A 64 -2.01 18.31 1.83
N GLU A 65 -3.17 17.71 2.17
CA GLU A 65 -3.36 16.98 3.44
C GLU A 65 -2.69 15.59 3.43
N LEU A 66 -2.49 15.02 2.25
CA LEU A 66 -1.96 13.67 2.07
C LEU A 66 -0.42 13.65 2.16
N ILE A 67 0.13 12.66 2.85
CA ILE A 67 1.57 12.44 2.90
C ILE A 67 1.96 11.44 1.81
N VAL A 68 2.49 11.95 0.71
CA VAL A 68 2.80 11.14 -0.49
C VAL A 68 4.29 10.80 -0.57
N HIS A 69 4.58 9.50 -0.53
CA HIS A 69 5.89 8.88 -0.54
C HIS A 69 6.18 8.23 -1.91
N PRO A 70 6.99 8.86 -2.78
CA PRO A 70 7.35 8.32 -4.10
C PRO A 70 8.44 7.24 -4.01
N TYR A 71 8.17 6.16 -3.29
CA TYR A 71 9.16 5.11 -3.00
C TYR A 71 9.07 3.94 -3.97
N LEU A 72 7.89 3.66 -4.51
CA LEU A 72 7.71 2.56 -5.46
C LEU A 72 8.33 2.96 -6.80
N GLN A 73 8.88 1.97 -7.49
CA GLN A 73 9.53 2.19 -8.78
C GLN A 73 9.27 0.97 -9.66
N ASN A 74 8.71 1.21 -10.85
CA ASN A 74 8.69 0.21 -11.89
C ASN A 74 10.13 -0.09 -12.33
N LEU A 75 10.57 -1.35 -12.21
CA LEU A 75 11.96 -1.77 -12.46
C LEU A 75 12.19 -2.32 -13.88
N GLU A 76 11.17 -2.31 -14.75
CA GLU A 76 11.28 -2.86 -16.11
C GLU A 76 12.31 -2.10 -16.97
N HIS A 77 12.53 -0.82 -16.71
CA HIS A 77 13.57 -0.03 -17.39
C HIS A 77 14.98 -0.54 -17.08
N LEU A 78 15.24 -1.12 -15.90
CA LEU A 78 16.56 -1.66 -15.55
C LEU A 78 16.88 -2.93 -16.34
N LYS A 79 15.87 -3.77 -16.61
CA LYS A 79 16.02 -4.94 -17.49
C LYS A 79 16.45 -4.55 -18.91
N LYS A 80 15.93 -3.42 -19.42
CA LYS A 80 16.29 -2.90 -20.76
C LYS A 80 17.74 -2.42 -20.86
N HIS A 81 18.36 -2.08 -19.74
CA HIS A 81 19.76 -1.64 -19.67
C HIS A 81 20.74 -2.76 -19.30
N ASN A 82 20.34 -4.03 -19.44
CA ASN A 82 21.14 -5.20 -19.06
C ASN A 82 21.61 -5.17 -17.59
N ALA A 83 20.83 -4.56 -16.68
CA ALA A 83 21.12 -4.63 -15.25
C ALA A 83 21.13 -6.10 -14.79
N GLN A 84 22.05 -6.45 -13.89
CA GLN A 84 22.08 -7.80 -13.35
C GLN A 84 20.89 -8.01 -12.40
N GLN A 85 20.40 -9.25 -12.30
CA GLN A 85 19.31 -9.58 -11.37
C GLN A 85 19.64 -9.16 -9.93
N VAL A 86 20.93 -9.25 -9.54
CA VAL A 86 21.44 -8.81 -8.24
C VAL A 86 21.17 -7.32 -7.98
N ASP A 87 21.28 -6.47 -8.99
CA ASP A 87 21.03 -5.03 -8.86
C ASP A 87 19.53 -4.74 -8.65
N ILE A 88 18.68 -5.52 -9.30
CA ILE A 88 17.22 -5.43 -9.17
C ILE A 88 16.80 -5.83 -7.75
N ASP A 89 17.32 -6.96 -7.26
CA ASP A 89 16.97 -7.48 -5.94
C ASP A 89 17.43 -6.52 -4.82
N ALA A 90 18.65 -5.98 -4.93
CA ALA A 90 19.14 -4.96 -4.00
C ALA A 90 18.26 -3.71 -4.01
N LYS A 91 17.76 -3.30 -5.18
CA LYS A 91 16.86 -2.15 -5.29
C LYS A 91 15.50 -2.41 -4.67
N ILE A 92 14.96 -3.60 -4.86
CA ILE A 92 13.72 -4.03 -4.21
C ILE A 92 13.89 -3.99 -2.69
N ASP A 93 14.98 -4.54 -2.16
CA ASP A 93 15.25 -4.55 -0.72
C ASP A 93 15.37 -3.13 -0.15
N GLU A 94 16.02 -2.20 -0.87
CA GLU A 94 16.06 -0.78 -0.48
C GLU A 94 14.63 -0.19 -0.38
N ILE A 95 13.77 -0.44 -1.36
CA ILE A 95 12.39 0.07 -1.37
C ILE A 95 11.60 -0.52 -0.20
N VAL A 96 11.70 -1.83 0.02
CA VAL A 96 11.02 -2.55 1.09
C VAL A 96 11.42 -1.99 2.45
N GLU A 97 12.72 -1.79 2.71
CA GLU A 97 13.20 -1.22 3.97
C GLU A 97 12.75 0.22 4.19
N ARG A 98 12.70 1.03 3.13
CA ARG A 98 12.19 2.40 3.22
C ARG A 98 10.71 2.44 3.58
N VAL A 99 9.89 1.58 2.97
CA VAL A 99 8.46 1.48 3.27
C VAL A 99 8.24 0.91 4.68
N SER A 100 8.93 -0.18 5.03
CA SER A 100 8.76 -0.87 6.31
C SER A 100 9.19 -0.03 7.52
N SER A 101 10.13 0.91 7.34
CA SER A 101 10.57 1.83 8.40
C SER A 101 9.43 2.66 9.02
N ILE A 102 8.31 2.83 8.31
CA ILE A 102 7.15 3.60 8.75
C ILE A 102 6.12 2.70 9.46
N PHE A 103 6.17 1.37 9.30
CA PHE A 103 5.16 0.45 9.85
C PHE A 103 4.89 0.60 11.34
N PRO A 104 5.88 0.84 12.23
CA PRO A 104 5.61 1.04 13.67
C PRO A 104 4.71 2.24 13.97
N ARG A 105 4.53 3.14 13.00
CA ARG A 105 3.67 4.32 13.11
C ARG A 105 2.32 4.12 12.42
N LEU A 106 2.08 3.01 11.75
CA LEU A 106 0.82 2.76 11.05
C LEU A 106 -0.11 1.90 11.89
N HIS A 107 -1.40 2.12 11.71
CA HIS A 107 -2.44 1.28 12.28
C HIS A 107 -2.99 0.28 11.26
N VAL A 108 -3.02 0.66 9.97
CA VAL A 108 -3.50 -0.20 8.88
C VAL A 108 -2.72 0.13 7.61
N LEU A 109 -2.44 -0.89 6.81
CA LEU A 109 -1.90 -0.78 5.46
C LEU A 109 -2.93 -1.26 4.44
N VAL A 110 -3.34 -0.39 3.53
CA VAL A 110 -4.18 -0.71 2.37
C VAL A 110 -3.27 -1.04 1.20
N ILE A 111 -3.55 -2.10 0.45
CA ILE A 111 -2.70 -2.56 -0.66
C ILE A 111 -3.56 -2.82 -1.88
N GLY A 112 -3.19 -2.24 -3.02
CA GLY A 112 -3.86 -2.51 -4.29
C GLY A 112 -4.30 -1.32 -5.12
N PRO A 113 -4.91 -0.26 -4.56
CA PRO A 113 -5.52 0.80 -5.34
C PRO A 113 -4.57 1.43 -6.36
N GLY A 114 -4.79 1.12 -7.65
CA GLY A 114 -4.00 1.66 -8.75
C GLY A 114 -2.56 1.13 -8.83
N LEU A 115 -2.27 -0.06 -8.30
CA LEU A 115 -0.98 -0.72 -8.57
C LEU A 115 -0.89 -1.17 -10.03
N SER A 116 0.32 -1.26 -10.56
CA SER A 116 0.59 -1.97 -11.81
C SER A 116 0.90 -3.44 -11.54
N ARG A 117 0.89 -4.25 -12.62
CA ARG A 117 1.24 -5.67 -12.60
C ARG A 117 2.62 -5.96 -13.19
N ASP A 118 3.55 -5.01 -13.07
CA ASP A 118 4.94 -5.26 -13.47
C ASP A 118 5.64 -6.14 -12.43
N GLN A 119 6.54 -7.01 -12.90
CA GLN A 119 7.10 -8.06 -12.07
C GLN A 119 7.92 -7.51 -10.89
N GLY A 120 8.67 -6.43 -11.12
CA GLY A 120 9.48 -5.80 -10.07
C GLY A 120 8.63 -5.20 -8.96
N LEU A 121 7.52 -4.53 -9.31
CA LEU A 121 6.59 -4.00 -8.33
C LEU A 121 5.85 -5.11 -7.58
N ILE A 122 5.42 -6.17 -8.27
CA ILE A 122 4.78 -7.33 -7.63
C ILE A 122 5.71 -7.90 -6.55
N THR A 123 6.95 -8.26 -6.90
CA THR A 123 7.92 -8.79 -5.92
C THR A 123 8.19 -7.82 -4.76
N THR A 124 8.21 -6.51 -5.03
CA THR A 124 8.34 -5.49 -3.99
C THR A 124 7.15 -5.52 -3.03
N VAL A 125 5.92 -5.57 -3.55
CA VAL A 125 4.69 -5.59 -2.75
C VAL A 125 4.57 -6.88 -1.96
N GLU A 126 4.95 -8.03 -2.51
CA GLU A 126 5.00 -9.31 -1.78
C GLU A 126 5.92 -9.22 -0.56
N LYS A 127 7.15 -8.68 -0.73
CA LYS A 127 8.08 -8.47 0.39
C LYS A 127 7.56 -7.46 1.41
N ILE A 128 6.85 -6.41 0.97
CA ILE A 128 6.17 -5.44 1.85
C ILE A 128 5.10 -6.14 2.69
N ILE A 129 4.29 -7.02 2.10
CA ILE A 129 3.27 -7.80 2.81
C ILE A 129 3.91 -8.68 3.88
N GLU A 130 5.00 -9.38 3.55
CA GLU A 130 5.71 -10.23 4.52
C GLU A 130 6.29 -9.42 5.69
N LYS A 131 6.89 -8.25 5.42
CA LYS A 131 7.37 -7.35 6.48
C LYS A 131 6.22 -6.80 7.34
N ALA A 132 5.07 -6.52 6.74
CA ALA A 132 3.90 -6.03 7.47
C ALA A 132 3.33 -7.12 8.39
N LYS A 133 3.29 -8.37 7.93
CA LYS A 133 2.91 -9.54 8.74
C LYS A 133 3.85 -9.78 9.90
N ALA A 134 5.16 -9.62 9.69
CA ALA A 134 6.17 -9.81 10.72
C ALA A 134 5.98 -8.86 11.93
N VAL A 135 5.35 -7.71 11.72
CA VAL A 135 5.02 -6.73 12.77
C VAL A 135 3.54 -6.74 13.15
N ASN A 136 2.77 -7.73 12.68
CA ASN A 136 1.33 -7.88 12.92
C ASN A 136 0.51 -6.63 12.53
N LEU A 137 0.90 -5.94 11.46
CA LEU A 137 0.20 -4.76 10.95
C LEU A 137 -1.08 -5.17 10.21
N PRO A 138 -2.27 -4.68 10.61
CA PRO A 138 -3.51 -4.97 9.89
C PRO A 138 -3.48 -4.55 8.42
N LEU A 139 -4.01 -5.40 7.55
CA LEU A 139 -4.02 -5.24 6.10
C LEU A 139 -5.45 -5.10 5.56
N VAL A 140 -5.63 -4.22 4.58
CA VAL A 140 -6.79 -4.21 3.68
C VAL A 140 -6.25 -4.43 2.28
N ILE A 141 -6.74 -5.45 1.59
CA ILE A 141 -6.24 -5.87 0.29
C ILE A 141 -7.37 -5.74 -0.72
N ASP A 142 -7.15 -4.92 -1.73
CA ASP A 142 -8.13 -4.53 -2.73
C ASP A 142 -7.54 -4.61 -4.15
N ALA A 143 -8.37 -4.58 -5.19
CA ALA A 143 -7.97 -4.46 -6.60
C ALA A 143 -6.74 -5.32 -6.99
N ASP A 144 -5.67 -4.71 -7.49
CA ASP A 144 -4.45 -5.44 -7.91
C ASP A 144 -3.69 -6.08 -6.74
N GLY A 145 -3.94 -5.65 -5.50
CA GLY A 145 -3.50 -6.38 -4.30
C GLY A 145 -4.15 -7.77 -4.23
N LEU A 146 -5.44 -7.88 -4.56
CA LEU A 146 -6.12 -9.18 -4.66
C LEU A 146 -5.54 -10.01 -5.80
N TRP A 147 -5.18 -9.36 -6.91
CA TRP A 147 -4.49 -10.02 -8.01
C TRP A 147 -3.14 -10.61 -7.58
N ILE A 148 -2.38 -9.94 -6.70
CA ILE A 148 -1.15 -10.51 -6.14
C ILE A 148 -1.48 -11.73 -5.25
N ILE A 149 -2.49 -11.60 -4.38
CA ILE A 149 -2.88 -12.70 -3.47
C ILE A 149 -3.38 -13.94 -4.21
N GLN A 150 -4.16 -13.82 -5.28
CA GLN A 150 -4.61 -15.01 -6.04
C GLN A 150 -3.43 -15.80 -6.63
N ASN A 151 -2.33 -15.12 -6.98
CA ASN A 151 -1.16 -15.76 -7.58
C ASN A 151 -0.21 -16.31 -6.51
N ASN A 152 -0.30 -15.81 -5.28
CA ASN A 152 0.50 -16.26 -4.14
C ASN A 152 -0.32 -16.21 -2.83
N PRO A 153 -1.25 -17.17 -2.62
CA PRO A 153 -2.15 -17.14 -1.46
C PRO A 153 -1.44 -17.29 -0.11
N ASP A 154 -0.26 -17.90 -0.09
CA ASP A 154 0.54 -18.09 1.12
C ASP A 154 0.99 -16.76 1.74
N LEU A 155 1.00 -15.66 0.96
CA LEU A 155 1.24 -14.31 1.45
C LEU A 155 0.31 -13.93 2.60
N ILE A 156 -0.94 -14.41 2.64
CA ILE A 156 -1.89 -14.06 3.70
C ILE A 156 -2.54 -15.26 4.38
N LYS A 157 -2.19 -16.48 3.97
CA LYS A 157 -2.76 -17.71 4.53
C LYS A 157 -2.50 -17.79 6.03
N GLY A 158 -3.58 -17.92 6.81
CA GLY A 158 -3.53 -17.95 8.27
C GLY A 158 -3.27 -16.60 8.95
N TYR A 159 -3.09 -15.52 8.19
CA TYR A 159 -2.92 -14.18 8.74
C TYR A 159 -4.28 -13.54 9.05
N LYS A 160 -4.62 -13.47 10.34
CA LYS A 160 -5.94 -13.04 10.81
C LYS A 160 -6.26 -11.57 10.58
N PRO A 161 -5.34 -10.59 10.76
CA PRO A 161 -5.69 -9.18 10.63
C PRO A 161 -5.58 -8.72 9.17
N ALA A 162 -6.22 -9.46 8.25
CA ALA A 162 -6.34 -9.10 6.84
C ALA A 162 -7.81 -9.08 6.42
N ILE A 163 -8.19 -8.02 5.69
CA ILE A 163 -9.51 -7.88 5.07
C ILE A 163 -9.29 -7.86 3.56
N LEU A 164 -9.98 -8.75 2.84
CA LEU A 164 -10.02 -8.80 1.38
C LEU A 164 -11.31 -8.12 0.90
N THR A 165 -11.25 -7.26 -0.11
CA THR A 165 -12.43 -6.53 -0.64
C THR A 165 -12.76 -6.85 -2.10
N PRO A 166 -12.89 -8.14 -2.49
CA PRO A 166 -13.11 -8.50 -3.89
C PRO A 166 -14.48 -8.07 -4.39
N ASN A 167 -14.53 -7.57 -5.62
CA ASN A 167 -15.75 -7.56 -6.41
C ASN A 167 -16.11 -8.99 -6.89
N VAL A 168 -17.24 -9.15 -7.57
CA VAL A 168 -17.73 -10.47 -8.03
C VAL A 168 -16.71 -11.18 -8.93
N VAL A 169 -16.02 -10.46 -9.82
CA VAL A 169 -15.04 -11.06 -10.75
C VAL A 169 -13.76 -11.44 -10.01
N GLU A 170 -13.29 -10.60 -9.09
CA GLU A 170 -12.11 -10.89 -8.25
C GLU A 170 -12.37 -12.06 -7.31
N PHE A 171 -13.57 -12.16 -6.74
CA PHE A 171 -13.95 -13.26 -5.87
C PHE A 171 -13.93 -14.59 -6.60
N ASN A 172 -14.46 -14.63 -7.83
CA ASN A 172 -14.42 -15.82 -8.70
C ASN A 172 -13.01 -16.26 -9.10
N ARG A 173 -11.99 -15.40 -8.94
CA ARG A 173 -10.59 -15.78 -9.17
C ARG A 173 -9.90 -16.27 -7.91
N LEU A 174 -10.40 -15.88 -6.74
CA LEU A 174 -9.87 -16.26 -5.43
C LEU A 174 -10.42 -17.61 -4.95
N CYS A 175 -11.57 -18.06 -5.46
CA CYS A 175 -12.28 -19.29 -5.12
C CYS A 175 -12.33 -20.24 -6.32
#